data_AF-A8MDU2-F1
#
_entry.id   AF-A8MDU2-F1
#
_cell.length_a   1.000
_cell.length_b   1.000
_cell.length_c   1.000
_cell.angle_alpha   90.00
_cell.angle_beta   90.00
_cell.angle_gamma   90.00
#
_symmetry.space_group_name_H-M   'P 1'
#
loop_
_entity.id
_entity.type
_entity.pdbx_description
1 polymer ?
#
loop_
_entity_poly.entity_id
_entity_poly.type
_entity_poly.pdbx_seq_one_letter_code
_entity_poly.pdbx_strand_id
1 'polypeptide(L)'
;MKCEICLINEASRVCRICGRHVCLDDYDEGRGICSICSSTLCYICGERLAVSLCARCGKPICRVHSVRVGLIRYCLNCAKELGVLKQPSHQSTGIPQ
;
A
#
# COMPACT_ATOMS: atom_id res chain seq x y z
N MET A 1 25.58 -13.74 -3.10
CA MET A 1 25.02 -12.47 -3.65
C MET A 1 24.68 -11.61 -2.45
N LYS A 2 25.05 -10.33 -2.46
CA LYS A 2 24.73 -9.43 -1.35
C LYS A 2 23.25 -9.09 -1.29
N CYS A 3 22.74 -8.89 -0.08
CA CYS A 3 21.41 -8.36 0.18
C CYS A 3 21.21 -7.04 -0.58
N GLU A 4 20.15 -6.94 -1.37
CA GLU A 4 19.84 -5.74 -2.15
C GLU A 4 19.31 -4.56 -1.31
N ILE A 5 19.11 -4.74 0.00
CA ILE A 5 18.69 -3.68 0.93
C ILE A 5 19.89 -3.16 1.74
N CYS A 6 20.49 -4.00 2.59
CA CYS A 6 21.59 -3.54 3.44
C CYS A 6 22.96 -3.52 2.76
N LEU A 7 23.15 -4.24 1.64
CA LEU A 7 24.41 -4.39 0.90
C LEU A 7 25.58 -5.02 1.70
N ILE A 8 25.33 -5.47 2.93
CA ILE A 8 26.35 -6.01 3.85
C ILE A 8 26.25 -7.54 3.93
N ASN A 9 25.07 -8.03 4.32
CA ASN A 9 24.82 -9.46 4.57
C ASN A 9 24.59 -10.22 3.26
N GLU A 10 24.85 -11.53 3.24
CA GLU A 10 24.50 -12.38 2.11
C GLU A 10 22.98 -12.55 2.01
N ALA A 11 22.46 -12.50 0.78
CA ALA A 11 21.05 -12.76 0.51
C ALA A 11 20.74 -14.25 0.63
N SER A 12 19.62 -14.56 1.29
CA SER A 12 19.15 -15.94 1.55
C SER A 12 17.65 -16.12 1.32
N ARG A 13 16.95 -15.05 0.94
CA ARG A 13 15.50 -15.01 0.67
C ARG A 13 15.19 -14.19 -0.57
N VAL A 14 14.03 -14.42 -1.17
CA VAL A 14 13.52 -13.64 -2.31
C VAL A 14 12.16 -13.07 -1.95
N CYS A 15 11.99 -11.76 -2.07
CA CYS A 15 10.72 -11.11 -1.80
C CYS A 15 9.67 -11.51 -2.84
N ARG A 16 8.53 -12.08 -2.43
CA ARG A 16 7.44 -12.49 -3.35
C ARG A 16 6.75 -11.31 -4.07
N ILE A 17 6.94 -10.08 -3.60
CA ILE A 17 6.29 -8.88 -4.17
C ILE A 17 7.20 -8.18 -5.19
N CYS A 18 8.46 -7.91 -4.85
CA CYS A 18 9.35 -7.12 -5.70
C CYS A 18 10.50 -7.92 -6.32
N GLY A 19 10.68 -9.19 -5.94
CA GLY A 19 11.73 -10.06 -6.48
C GLY A 19 13.14 -9.83 -5.91
N ARG A 20 13.36 -8.83 -5.05
CA ARG A 20 14.68 -8.58 -4.45
C ARG A 20 15.19 -9.79 -3.65
N HIS A 21 16.47 -10.08 -3.81
CA HIS A 21 17.26 -10.98 -2.98
C HIS A 21 17.71 -10.28 -1.70
N VAL A 22 17.29 -10.77 -0.55
CA VAL A 22 17.51 -10.10 0.74
C VAL A 22 18.04 -11.08 1.80
N CYS A 23 18.76 -10.56 2.79
CA CYS A 23 19.17 -11.32 3.98
C CYS A 23 17.99 -11.55 4.93
N LEU A 24 18.20 -12.35 5.97
CA LEU A 24 17.18 -12.65 6.98
C LEU A 24 16.72 -11.42 7.75
N ASP A 25 17.64 -10.49 8.06
CA ASP A 25 17.32 -9.28 8.83
C ASP A 25 16.38 -8.33 8.08
N ASP A 26 16.46 -8.35 6.74
CA ASP A 26 15.64 -7.53 5.84
C ASP A 26 14.43 -8.30 5.29
N TYR A 27 14.08 -9.45 5.89
CA TYR A 27 12.98 -10.30 5.45
C TYR A 27 11.95 -10.53 6.55
N ASP A 28 10.70 -10.17 6.26
CA ASP A 28 9.53 -10.48 7.09
C ASP A 28 9.07 -11.91 6.77
N GLU A 29 9.56 -12.88 7.54
CA GLU A 29 9.24 -14.31 7.39
C GLU A 29 7.73 -14.56 7.53
N GLY A 30 7.04 -13.84 8.42
CA GLY A 30 5.60 -14.00 8.62
C GLY A 30 4.76 -13.61 7.41
N ARG A 31 5.27 -12.74 6.54
CA ARG A 31 4.59 -12.25 5.33
C ARG A 31 5.21 -12.72 4.02
N GLY A 32 6.40 -13.33 4.08
CA GLY A 32 7.18 -13.78 2.94
C GLY A 32 7.65 -12.63 2.02
N ILE A 33 8.01 -11.48 2.59
CA ILE A 33 8.36 -10.26 1.83
C ILE A 33 9.55 -9.54 2.48
N CYS A 34 10.23 -8.68 1.73
CA CYS A 34 11.26 -7.84 2.30
C CYS A 34 10.69 -6.72 3.18
N SER A 35 11.51 -6.20 4.09
CA SER A 35 11.20 -5.10 5.02
C SER A 35 10.66 -3.86 4.31
N ILE A 36 11.18 -3.53 3.12
CA ILE A 36 10.71 -2.40 2.29
C ILE A 36 9.30 -2.63 1.74
N CYS A 37 8.99 -3.85 1.28
CA CYS A 37 7.64 -4.16 0.85
C CYS A 37 6.68 -4.16 2.06
N SER A 38 7.11 -4.69 3.21
CA SER A 38 6.31 -4.72 4.43
C SER A 38 5.94 -3.30 4.89
N SER A 39 6.90 -2.37 4.90
CA SER A 39 6.68 -0.97 5.30
C SER A 39 5.82 -0.15 4.32
N THR A 40 5.64 -0.63 3.09
CA THR A 40 4.83 0.02 2.06
C THR A 40 3.44 -0.59 1.89
N LEU A 41 3.07 -1.56 2.72
CA LEU A 41 1.72 -2.11 2.74
C LEU A 41 0.72 -1.07 3.25
N CYS A 42 -0.50 -1.14 2.74
CA CYS A 42 -1.58 -0.32 3.23
C CYS A 42 -1.81 -0.55 4.72
N TYR A 43 -1.80 0.51 5.51
CA TYR A 43 -1.98 0.40 6.96
C TYR A 43 -3.35 -0.17 7.36
N ILE A 44 -4.36 -0.07 6.49
CA ILE A 44 -5.73 -0.52 6.78
C ILE A 44 -5.88 -2.03 6.58
N CYS A 45 -5.36 -2.60 5.48
CA CYS A 45 -5.50 -4.04 5.25
C CYS A 45 -4.24 -4.87 5.46
N GLY A 46 -3.06 -4.26 5.46
CA GLY A 46 -1.80 -5.00 5.57
C GLY A 46 -1.51 -5.95 4.41
N GLU A 47 -2.26 -5.92 3.31
CA GLU A 47 -2.15 -6.90 2.21
C GLU A 47 -1.69 -6.30 0.88
N ARG A 48 -2.14 -5.08 0.59
CA ARG A 48 -1.91 -4.42 -0.72
C ARG A 48 -0.90 -3.29 -0.57
N LEU A 49 0.05 -3.21 -1.50
CA LEU A 49 0.97 -2.08 -1.59
C LEU A 49 0.21 -0.76 -1.66
N ALA A 50 0.72 0.23 -0.94
CA ALA A 50 0.19 1.57 -0.98
C ALA A 50 0.45 2.23 -2.33
N VAL A 51 -0.51 3.03 -2.78
CA VAL A 51 -0.41 3.85 -4.00
C VAL A 51 -0.16 5.32 -3.66
N SER A 52 -0.25 5.68 -2.39
CA SER A 52 -0.04 7.03 -1.85
C SER A 52 0.09 6.95 -0.33
N LEU A 53 0.53 8.04 0.27
CA LEU A 53 0.30 8.33 1.68
C LEU A 53 -1.03 9.08 1.84
N CYS A 54 -1.71 8.91 2.98
CA CYS A 54 -2.87 9.72 3.33
C CYS A 54 -2.42 11.16 3.58
N ALA A 55 -3.03 12.13 2.90
CA ALA A 55 -2.65 13.54 3.02
C ALA A 55 -2.90 14.15 4.41
N ARG A 56 -3.73 13.50 5.26
CA ARG A 56 -3.96 13.95 6.64
C ARG A 56 -3.06 13.26 7.66
N CYS A 57 -2.96 11.93 7.62
CA CYS A 57 -2.26 11.16 8.67
C CYS A 57 -0.92 10.57 8.25
N GLY A 58 -0.49 10.77 7.00
CA GLY A 58 0.79 10.28 6.47
C GLY A 58 0.90 8.77 6.28
N LYS A 59 -0.10 7.98 6.71
CA LYS A 59 -0.01 6.51 6.63
C LYS A 59 -0.14 5.99 5.19
N PRO A 60 0.58 4.90 4.83
CA PRO A 60 0.49 4.28 3.50
C PRO A 60 -0.90 3.69 3.24
N ILE A 61 -1.47 3.98 2.08
CA ILE A 61 -2.82 3.54 1.71
C ILE A 61 -2.91 3.03 0.27
N CYS A 62 -3.61 1.91 0.12
CA CYS A 62 -3.94 1.33 -1.18
C CYS A 62 -5.11 2.05 -1.85
N ARG A 63 -5.34 1.73 -3.13
CA ARG A 63 -6.42 2.33 -3.94
C ARG A 63 -7.82 2.10 -3.37
N VAL A 64 -8.08 0.94 -2.77
CA VAL A 64 -9.41 0.55 -2.24
C VAL A 64 -9.72 1.23 -0.91
N HIS A 65 -8.73 1.38 -0.02
CA HIS A 65 -8.92 1.98 1.30
C HIS A 65 -8.63 3.48 1.32
N SER A 66 -8.89 4.14 0.20
CA SER A 66 -8.72 5.58 0.09
C SER A 66 -9.63 6.21 -0.95
N VAL A 67 -9.94 7.48 -0.72
CA VAL A 67 -10.72 8.33 -1.62
C VAL A 67 -9.84 9.43 -2.19
N ARG A 68 -10.08 9.81 -3.45
CA ARG A 68 -9.48 11.01 -4.05
C ARG A 68 -10.46 12.17 -3.92
N VAL A 69 -9.96 13.29 -3.40
CA VAL A 69 -10.66 14.57 -3.32
C VAL A 69 -9.80 15.58 -4.10
N GLY A 70 -10.19 15.85 -5.35
CA GLY A 70 -9.31 16.53 -6.29
C GLY A 70 -8.02 15.72 -6.55
N LEU A 71 -6.87 16.37 -6.40
CA LEU A 71 -5.55 15.74 -6.54
C LEU A 71 -5.08 15.04 -5.26
N ILE A 72 -5.78 15.24 -4.15
CA ILE A 72 -5.38 14.77 -2.83
C ILE A 72 -6.02 13.41 -2.55
N ARG A 73 -5.30 12.52 -1.87
CA ARG A 73 -5.80 11.20 -1.46
C ARG A 73 -5.83 11.08 0.07
N TYR A 74 -6.99 10.69 0.61
CA TYR A 74 -7.21 10.44 2.03
C TYR A 74 -7.52 8.97 2.29
N CYS A 75 -7.08 8.42 3.42
CA CYS A 75 -7.56 7.12 3.89
C CYS A 75 -9.05 7.21 4.25
N LEU A 76 -9.76 6.09 4.21
CA LEU A 76 -11.21 6.08 4.50
C LEU A 76 -11.52 6.59 5.93
N ASN A 77 -10.67 6.29 6.92
CA ASN A 77 -10.86 6.76 8.29
C ASN A 77 -10.82 8.30 8.36
N CYS A 78 -9.75 8.91 7.82
CA CYS A 78 -9.63 10.36 7.80
C CYS A 78 -10.70 11.03 6.94
N ALA A 79 -11.06 10.43 5.81
CA ALA A 79 -12.11 10.96 4.94
C ALA A 79 -13.48 10.97 5.62
N LYS A 80 -13.80 9.93 6.40
CA LYS A 80 -15.03 9.87 7.21
C LYS A 80 -15.05 10.98 8.25
N GLU A 81 -13.96 11.14 9.01
CA GLU A 81 -13.82 12.19 10.03
C GLU A 81 -13.89 13.61 9.44
N LEU A 82 -13.39 13.81 8.23
CA LEU A 82 -13.43 15.10 7.52
C LEU A 82 -14.77 15.36 6.79
N GLY A 83 -15.67 14.38 6.70
CA GLY A 83 -16.92 14.51 5.94
C GLY A 83 -16.74 14.60 4.42
N VAL A 84 -15.63 14.09 3.87
CA VAL A 84 -15.29 14.20 2.42
C VAL A 84 -15.52 12.91 1.63
N LEU A 85 -16.18 11.92 2.22
CA LEU A 85 -16.66 10.75 1.49
C LEU A 85 -17.80 11.16 0.56
N LYS A 86 -17.49 11.43 -0.72
CA LYS A 86 -18.53 11.52 -1.74
C LYS A 86 -19.16 10.13 -1.90
N GLN A 87 -20.49 10.03 -1.78
CA GLN A 87 -21.21 8.84 -2.19
C GLN A 87 -20.87 8.53 -3.67
N PRO A 88 -20.72 7.26 -4.04
CA PRO A 88 -20.46 6.91 -5.43
C PRO A 88 -21.60 7.44 -6.29
N SER A 89 -21.29 8.31 -7.26
CA SER A 89 -22.20 8.63 -8.35
C SER A 89 -22.44 7.34 -9.11
N HIS A 90 -23.62 6.75 -8.92
CA HIS A 90 -24.14 5.69 -9.75
C HIS A 90 -24.07 6.17 -11.21
N GLN A 91 -23.14 5.64 -12.00
CA GLN A 91 -23.19 5.75 -13.45
C GLN A 91 -24.34 4.86 -13.89
N SER A 92 -25.52 5.46 -14.03
CA SER A 92 -26.63 4.93 -14.82
C SER A 92 -26.17 4.87 -16.28
N THR A 93 -25.65 3.73 -16.69
CA THR A 93 -25.64 3.35 -18.11
C THR A 93 -27.02 2.79 -18.43
N GLY A 94 -27.99 3.69 -18.57
CA GLY A 94 -29.22 3.38 -19.29
C GLY A 94 -28.86 3.22 -20.76
N ILE A 95 -28.88 1.98 -21.24
CA ILE A 95 -28.93 1.68 -22.68
C ILE A 95 -30.42 1.64 -23.03
N PRO A 96 -30.95 2.57 -23.85
CA PRO A 96 -32.26 2.35 -24.44
C PRO A 96 -32.13 1.30 -25.54
N GLN A 97 -32.94 0.24 -25.46
CA GLN A 97 -33.33 -0.57 -26.62
C GLN A 97 -34.43 0.15 -27.39
#